data_AF-B5RQJ4-F1
#
_entry.id   AF-B5RQJ4-F1
#
_cell.length_a   1.000
_cell.length_b   1.000
_cell.length_c   1.000
_cell.angle_alpha   90.00
_cell.angle_beta   90.00
_cell.angle_gamma   90.00
#
_symmetry.space_group_name_H-M   'P 1'
#
loop_
_entity.id
_entity.type
_entity.pdbx_description
1 polymer ?
#
loop_
_entity_poly.entity_id
_entity_poly.type
_entity_poly.pdbx_seq_one_letter_code
_entity_poly.pdbx_strand_id
1 'polypeptide(L)'
;MKKISYFTKEEIECPLCKQKFRKEELLTGSSRLISGKLKVDLKREYITNEKYGDIYPRIYSIIVCPNCYLSAFPNEFHTITLINNKTKQLLINHTNERKQIKEIFEDDLNFNQPRRLQEGAASYILAIMCYEHLDKNHNPTLNQAKCAIRAAWTLEDLEKKYPNKNYNYLQKIFYHKAAYLYKLTIEKEQNNSEPINFAIIFGPDTDKNYGYDSVLYLSGLLEYFYGNIENKQYRYNQLIEIKTLLSKIAGMGKSSKEKPSILLDKIKEVYFKISREIKTFK
;
A
#
# COMPACT_ATOMS: atom_id res chain seq x y z
N MET A 1 -10.17 -27.90 1.87
CA MET A 1 -9.97 -26.61 2.58
C MET A 1 -11.31 -25.94 2.83
N LYS A 2 -11.50 -25.32 4.00
CA LYS A 2 -12.72 -24.53 4.27
C LYS A 2 -12.64 -23.18 3.54
N LYS A 3 -13.81 -22.66 3.14
CA LYS A 3 -13.96 -21.37 2.44
C LYS A 3 -13.29 -20.23 3.21
N ILE A 4 -12.45 -19.42 2.55
CA ILE A 4 -11.68 -18.31 3.14
C ILE A 4 -12.34 -16.95 2.84
N SER A 5 -12.94 -16.81 1.67
CA SER A 5 -13.58 -15.59 1.16
C SER A 5 -14.95 -15.89 0.56
N TYR A 6 -15.74 -14.87 0.28
CA TYR A 6 -17.02 -14.98 -0.41
C TYR A 6 -17.23 -13.80 -1.35
N PHE A 7 -18.01 -14.02 -2.40
CA PHE A 7 -18.52 -12.93 -3.23
C PHE A 7 -19.78 -12.34 -2.58
N THR A 8 -19.87 -11.02 -2.54
CA THR A 8 -21.04 -10.28 -2.05
C THR A 8 -22.31 -10.73 -2.77
N LYS A 9 -23.46 -10.69 -2.08
CA LYS A 9 -24.75 -10.99 -2.72
C LYS A 9 -25.12 -9.92 -3.74
N GLU A 10 -24.94 -8.67 -3.34
CA GLU A 10 -25.20 -7.49 -4.16
C GLU A 10 -24.07 -7.28 -5.15
N GLU A 11 -24.46 -6.91 -6.36
CA GLU A 11 -23.54 -6.50 -7.42
C GLU A 11 -23.21 -5.01 -7.25
N ILE A 12 -21.95 -4.69 -7.53
CA ILE A 12 -21.49 -3.32 -7.68
C ILE A 12 -21.33 -3.01 -9.16
N GLU A 13 -21.56 -1.75 -9.54
CA GLU A 13 -21.36 -1.27 -10.90
C GLU A 13 -20.03 -0.54 -11.03
N CYS A 14 -19.24 -0.87 -12.06
CA CYS A 14 -18.02 -0.13 -12.37
C CYS A 14 -18.36 1.30 -12.84
N PRO A 15 -17.81 2.36 -12.22
CA PRO A 15 -18.10 3.73 -12.62
C PRO A 15 -17.59 4.07 -14.04
N LEU A 16 -16.56 3.35 -14.52
CA LEU A 16 -15.94 3.57 -15.83
C LEU A 16 -16.67 2.86 -16.97
N CYS A 17 -16.80 1.53 -16.89
CA CYS A 17 -17.31 0.70 -17.99
C CYS A 17 -18.73 0.15 -17.75
N LYS A 18 -19.35 0.44 -16.60
CA LYS A 18 -20.72 0.01 -16.25
C LYS A 18 -20.92 -1.50 -16.11
N GLN A 19 -19.86 -2.29 -16.17
CA GLN A 19 -19.91 -3.71 -15.83
C GLN A 19 -20.41 -3.89 -14.39
N LYS A 20 -21.43 -4.72 -14.21
CA LYS A 20 -21.86 -5.20 -12.89
C LYS A 20 -21.09 -6.45 -12.51
N PHE A 21 -20.64 -6.54 -11.27
CA PHE A 21 -19.88 -7.67 -10.76
C PHE A 21 -19.99 -7.75 -9.23
N ARG A 22 -19.70 -8.91 -8.66
CA ARG A 22 -19.67 -9.09 -7.21
C ARG A 22 -18.27 -8.86 -6.69
N LYS A 23 -18.16 -8.16 -5.57
CA LYS A 23 -16.89 -7.95 -4.88
C LYS A 23 -16.58 -9.20 -4.06
N GLU A 24 -15.33 -9.64 -4.07
CA GLU A 24 -14.86 -10.67 -3.13
C GLU A 24 -14.45 -10.04 -1.80
N GLU A 25 -14.90 -10.64 -0.69
CA GLU A 25 -14.57 -10.23 0.67
C GLU A 25 -14.03 -11.41 1.48
N LEU A 26 -13.09 -11.11 2.37
CA LEU A 26 -12.56 -12.08 3.30
C LEU A 26 -13.59 -12.42 4.39
N LEU A 27 -13.75 -13.70 4.71
CA LEU A 27 -14.55 -14.11 5.87
C LEU A 27 -13.83 -13.73 7.16
N THR A 28 -14.51 -12.96 8.02
CA THR A 28 -14.03 -12.59 9.35
C THR A 28 -14.54 -13.58 10.42
N GLY A 29 -13.90 -13.57 11.60
CA GLY A 29 -14.28 -14.41 12.74
C GLY A 29 -13.74 -15.85 12.71
N SER A 30 -14.26 -16.71 13.59
CA SER A 30 -13.86 -18.13 13.74
C SER A 30 -12.35 -18.35 13.90
N SER A 31 -11.64 -17.39 14.52
CA SER A 31 -10.18 -17.39 14.69
C SER A 31 -9.40 -17.67 13.41
N ARG A 32 -9.96 -17.26 12.24
CA ARG A 32 -9.34 -17.48 10.92
C ARG A 32 -8.00 -16.76 10.80
N LEU A 33 -7.96 -15.50 11.22
CA LEU A 33 -6.78 -14.66 11.15
C LEU A 33 -6.04 -14.70 12.48
N ILE A 34 -4.83 -15.24 12.46
CA ILE A 34 -3.94 -15.29 13.62
C ILE A 34 -2.85 -14.25 13.38
N SER A 35 -2.93 -13.13 14.09
CA SER A 35 -1.97 -12.03 13.97
C SER A 35 -0.59 -12.46 14.47
N GLY A 36 0.41 -12.33 13.60
CA GLY A 36 1.82 -12.58 13.90
C GLY A 36 2.58 -11.28 14.16
N LYS A 37 3.89 -11.30 13.87
CA LYS A 37 4.82 -10.18 14.11
C LYS A 37 4.44 -8.94 13.29
N LEU A 38 4.56 -7.76 13.90
CA LEU A 38 4.58 -6.48 13.17
C LEU A 38 6.01 -6.16 12.75
N LYS A 39 6.24 -6.07 11.44
CA LYS A 39 7.54 -5.69 10.87
C LYS A 39 7.84 -4.20 11.08
N VAL A 40 9.08 -3.83 10.80
CA VAL A 40 9.53 -2.44 10.93
C VAL A 40 8.78 -1.53 9.96
N ASP A 41 8.42 -2.00 8.78
CA ASP A 41 7.62 -1.28 7.79
C ASP A 41 6.11 -1.31 8.08
N LEU A 42 5.68 -1.73 9.26
CA LEU A 42 4.27 -1.83 9.68
C LEU A 42 3.46 -2.92 8.95
N LYS A 43 4.11 -3.82 8.18
CA LYS A 43 3.46 -5.05 7.69
C LYS A 43 3.13 -5.97 8.87
N ARG A 44 1.86 -6.34 9.02
CA ARG A 44 1.42 -7.43 9.90
C ARG A 44 1.63 -8.77 9.19
N GLU A 45 2.46 -9.63 9.76
CA GLU A 45 2.51 -11.04 9.39
C GLU A 45 1.31 -11.78 9.96
N TYR A 46 0.84 -12.82 9.26
CA TYR A 46 -0.21 -13.71 9.73
C TYR A 46 0.33 -15.12 9.81
N ILE A 47 0.06 -15.79 10.94
CA ILE A 47 0.50 -17.17 11.16
C ILE A 47 -0.44 -18.10 10.38
N THR A 48 0.14 -19.11 9.73
CA THR A 48 -0.60 -20.16 9.03
C THR A 48 -1.62 -20.79 9.98
N ASN A 49 -2.86 -20.90 9.53
CA ASN A 49 -3.93 -21.49 10.31
C ASN A 49 -4.04 -22.99 9.98
N GLU A 50 -4.00 -23.87 10.99
CA GLU A 50 -4.09 -25.34 10.76
C GLU A 50 -5.33 -25.76 9.97
N LYS A 51 -6.45 -25.04 10.14
CA LYS A 51 -7.74 -25.35 9.51
C LYS A 51 -7.96 -24.69 8.16
N TYR A 52 -7.36 -23.51 7.95
CA TYR A 52 -7.62 -22.69 6.75
C TYR A 52 -6.39 -22.50 5.86
N GLY A 53 -5.20 -22.90 6.30
CA GLY A 53 -3.93 -22.64 5.63
C GLY A 53 -3.49 -21.18 5.76
N ASP A 54 -2.66 -20.75 4.82
CA ASP A 54 -2.20 -19.36 4.73
C ASP A 54 -3.34 -18.45 4.30
N ILE A 55 -3.55 -17.36 5.05
CA ILE A 55 -4.53 -16.33 4.72
C ILE A 55 -3.80 -14.99 4.63
N TYR A 56 -4.05 -14.28 3.54
CA TYR A 56 -3.45 -12.97 3.26
C TYR A 56 -4.54 -11.90 3.20
N PRO A 57 -4.93 -11.26 4.32
CA PRO A 57 -6.06 -10.32 4.34
C PRO A 57 -5.92 -9.16 3.37
N ARG A 58 -4.69 -8.71 3.15
CA ARG A 58 -4.40 -7.56 2.28
C ARG A 58 -4.89 -7.78 0.85
N ILE A 59 -4.91 -8.99 0.29
CA ILE A 59 -5.26 -9.18 -1.14
C ILE A 59 -6.72 -8.82 -1.47
N TYR A 60 -7.57 -8.62 -0.46
CA TYR A 60 -8.98 -8.24 -0.58
C TYR A 60 -9.23 -6.73 -0.42
N SER A 61 -8.17 -5.91 -0.30
CA SER A 61 -8.30 -4.48 0.02
C SER A 61 -8.68 -3.57 -1.15
N ILE A 62 -8.53 -4.05 -2.39
CA ILE A 62 -8.75 -3.27 -3.61
C ILE A 62 -9.89 -3.88 -4.41
N ILE A 63 -10.86 -3.07 -4.81
CA ILE A 63 -11.88 -3.47 -5.79
C ILE A 63 -11.24 -3.37 -7.16
N VAL A 64 -11.40 -4.41 -7.99
CA VAL A 64 -10.96 -4.43 -9.39
C VAL A 64 -12.15 -4.75 -10.27
N CYS A 65 -12.43 -3.92 -11.26
CA CYS A 65 -13.42 -4.24 -12.27
C CYS A 65 -12.89 -5.36 -13.18
N PRO A 66 -13.59 -6.50 -13.33
CA PRO A 66 -13.12 -7.62 -14.15
C PRO A 66 -13.07 -7.31 -15.66
N ASN A 67 -13.76 -6.26 -16.12
CA ASN A 67 -13.81 -5.89 -17.53
C ASN A 67 -12.73 -4.88 -17.94
N CYS A 68 -12.64 -3.74 -17.26
CA CYS A 68 -11.73 -2.63 -17.63
C CYS A 68 -10.54 -2.43 -16.69
N TYR A 69 -10.44 -3.28 -15.64
CA TYR A 69 -9.38 -3.28 -14.64
C TYR A 69 -9.23 -1.95 -13.87
N LEU A 70 -10.26 -1.11 -13.89
CA LEU A 70 -10.35 0.02 -12.96
C LEU A 70 -10.23 -0.52 -11.54
N SER A 71 -9.32 0.04 -10.77
CA SER A 71 -8.96 -0.46 -9.45
C SER A 71 -8.81 0.67 -8.45
N ALA A 72 -9.43 0.54 -7.28
CA ALA A 72 -9.36 1.53 -6.21
C ALA A 72 -9.72 0.92 -4.85
N PHE A 73 -9.42 1.63 -3.76
CA PHE A 73 -9.93 1.27 -2.44
C PHE A 73 -11.47 1.34 -2.41
N PRO A 74 -12.17 0.48 -1.63
CA PRO A 74 -13.63 0.40 -1.61
C PRO A 74 -14.35 1.73 -1.34
N ASN A 75 -13.82 2.56 -0.43
CA ASN A 75 -14.37 3.88 -0.09
C ASN A 75 -14.25 4.89 -1.25
N GLU A 76 -13.32 4.66 -2.18
CA GLU A 76 -13.08 5.50 -3.34
C GLU A 76 -13.79 4.97 -4.58
N PHE A 77 -13.87 3.65 -4.75
CA PHE A 77 -14.30 3.04 -6.01
C PHE A 77 -15.70 3.51 -6.45
N HIS A 78 -16.63 3.65 -5.51
CA HIS A 78 -18.00 4.12 -5.80
C HIS A 78 -18.10 5.64 -5.95
N THR A 79 -17.15 6.36 -5.36
CA THR A 79 -17.14 7.83 -5.35
C THR A 79 -16.31 8.41 -6.50
N ILE A 80 -15.61 7.58 -7.28
CA ILE A 80 -14.99 7.96 -8.56
C ILE A 80 -16.10 8.48 -9.47
N THR A 81 -16.32 9.79 -9.37
CA THR A 81 -17.35 10.47 -10.11
C THR A 81 -16.68 11.02 -11.34
N LEU A 82 -16.89 10.35 -12.46
CA LEU A 82 -16.33 10.72 -13.75
C LEU A 82 -17.09 11.91 -14.38
N ILE A 83 -17.33 12.96 -13.57
CA ILE A 83 -17.97 14.22 -13.99
C ILE A 83 -17.09 14.92 -15.03
N ASN A 84 -15.78 14.80 -14.87
CA ASN A 84 -14.81 15.30 -15.83
C ASN A 84 -14.61 14.31 -16.98
N ASN A 85 -15.12 14.68 -18.17
CA ASN A 85 -14.94 13.91 -19.40
C ASN A 85 -13.45 13.61 -19.69
N LYS A 86 -12.51 14.47 -19.30
CA LYS A 86 -11.07 14.25 -19.54
C LYS A 86 -10.53 13.06 -18.72
N THR A 87 -10.79 13.01 -17.41
CA THR A 87 -10.35 11.91 -16.54
C THR A 87 -10.94 10.58 -16.98
N LYS A 88 -12.23 10.59 -17.34
CA LYS A 88 -12.89 9.41 -17.91
C LYS A 88 -12.17 8.91 -19.15
N GLN A 89 -11.88 9.80 -20.11
CA GLN A 89 -11.22 9.42 -21.35
C GLN A 89 -9.79 8.93 -21.12
N LEU A 90 -9.02 9.55 -20.22
CA LEU A 90 -7.70 9.05 -19.83
C LEU A 90 -7.80 7.61 -19.30
N LEU A 91 -8.70 7.36 -18.34
CA LEU A 91 -8.89 6.01 -17.79
C LEU A 91 -9.33 4.99 -18.86
N ILE A 92 -10.16 5.40 -19.82
CA ILE A 92 -10.56 4.54 -20.96
C ILE A 92 -9.34 4.23 -21.83
N ASN A 93 -8.57 5.25 -22.23
CA ASN A 93 -7.42 5.11 -23.12
C ASN A 93 -6.34 4.18 -22.53
N HIS A 94 -6.15 4.22 -21.21
CA HIS A 94 -5.20 3.35 -20.50
C HIS A 94 -5.77 1.96 -20.16
N THR A 95 -6.94 1.57 -20.68
CA THR A 95 -7.53 0.25 -20.39
C THR A 95 -6.68 -0.91 -20.92
N ASN A 96 -6.12 -0.78 -22.12
CA ASN A 96 -5.30 -1.85 -22.70
C ASN A 96 -3.98 -2.03 -21.95
N GLU A 97 -3.35 -0.91 -21.55
CA GLU A 97 -2.14 -0.94 -20.71
C GLU A 97 -2.41 -1.63 -19.38
N ARG A 98 -3.52 -1.31 -18.70
CA ARG A 98 -3.91 -2.02 -17.47
C ARG A 98 -4.07 -3.53 -17.71
N LYS A 99 -4.60 -3.95 -18.86
CA LYS A 99 -4.78 -5.37 -19.18
C LYS A 99 -3.45 -6.10 -19.45
N GLN A 100 -2.37 -5.38 -19.78
CA GLN A 100 -1.03 -5.98 -19.90
C GLN A 100 -0.46 -6.45 -18.56
N ILE A 101 -1.08 -6.11 -17.43
CA ILE A 101 -0.66 -6.60 -16.11
C ILE A 101 -0.54 -8.14 -16.04
N LYS A 102 -1.33 -8.86 -16.83
CA LYS A 102 -1.26 -10.32 -16.95
C LYS A 102 0.12 -10.81 -17.43
N GLU A 103 0.88 -10.00 -18.15
CA GLU A 103 2.22 -10.37 -18.62
C GLU A 103 3.23 -10.49 -17.48
N ILE A 104 2.94 -9.87 -16.31
CA ILE A 104 3.77 -9.98 -15.10
C ILE A 104 3.50 -11.30 -14.36
N PHE A 105 2.31 -11.88 -14.53
CA PHE A 105 1.86 -13.04 -13.76
C PHE A 105 1.55 -14.19 -14.74
N GLU A 106 2.35 -15.25 -14.71
CA GLU A 106 2.29 -16.40 -15.64
C GLU A 106 0.91 -17.09 -15.73
N ASP A 107 0.00 -16.79 -14.81
CA ASP A 107 -1.37 -17.27 -14.80
C ASP A 107 -2.34 -16.19 -15.29
N ASP A 108 -3.33 -16.56 -16.11
CA ASP A 108 -4.42 -15.65 -16.47
C ASP A 108 -5.14 -15.14 -15.22
N LEU A 109 -4.97 -13.86 -14.92
CA LEU A 109 -5.60 -13.18 -13.80
C LEU A 109 -7.12 -13.18 -13.96
N ASN A 110 -7.84 -13.65 -12.94
CA ASN A 110 -9.30 -13.70 -12.99
C ASN A 110 -9.95 -13.15 -11.72
N PHE A 111 -10.43 -11.91 -11.80
CA PHE A 111 -11.13 -11.24 -10.70
C PHE A 111 -12.59 -11.67 -10.52
N ASN A 112 -13.11 -12.59 -11.34
CA ASN A 112 -14.41 -13.25 -11.12
C ASN A 112 -14.29 -14.56 -10.34
N GLN A 113 -13.06 -15.00 -10.02
CA GLN A 113 -12.77 -16.19 -9.23
C GLN A 113 -12.12 -15.79 -7.91
N PRO A 114 -12.12 -16.69 -6.89
CA PRO A 114 -11.47 -16.41 -5.63
C PRO A 114 -10.00 -16.01 -5.83
N ARG A 115 -9.60 -14.88 -5.26
CA ARG A 115 -8.25 -14.30 -5.46
C ARG A 115 -7.15 -15.20 -4.94
N ARG A 116 -6.07 -15.29 -5.71
CA ARG A 116 -4.77 -15.77 -5.27
C ARG A 116 -3.88 -14.56 -4.93
N LEU A 117 -2.65 -14.85 -4.52
CA LEU A 117 -1.65 -13.81 -4.26
C LEU A 117 -1.35 -12.97 -5.52
N GLN A 118 -1.39 -13.59 -6.71
CA GLN A 118 -1.20 -12.93 -8.00
C GLN A 118 -2.26 -11.85 -8.24
N GLU A 119 -3.55 -12.17 -8.10
CA GLU A 119 -4.64 -11.17 -8.19
C GLU A 119 -4.51 -10.09 -7.12
N GLY A 120 -4.06 -10.47 -5.92
CA GLY A 120 -3.73 -9.52 -4.85
C GLY A 120 -2.67 -8.51 -5.25
N ALA A 121 -1.52 -8.98 -5.72
CA ALA A 121 -0.42 -8.13 -6.17
C ALA A 121 -0.84 -7.27 -7.38
N ALA A 122 -1.46 -7.87 -8.38
CA ALA A 122 -1.97 -7.18 -9.56
C ALA A 122 -2.96 -6.07 -9.18
N SER A 123 -3.84 -6.29 -8.21
CA SER A 123 -4.81 -5.28 -7.78
C SER A 123 -4.16 -3.99 -7.27
N TYR A 124 -3.03 -4.09 -6.57
CA TYR A 124 -2.29 -2.92 -6.10
C TYR A 124 -1.60 -2.18 -7.24
N ILE A 125 -1.02 -2.91 -8.19
CA ILE A 125 -0.36 -2.32 -9.36
C ILE A 125 -1.39 -1.59 -10.23
N LEU A 126 -2.53 -2.23 -10.49
CA LEU A 126 -3.65 -1.64 -11.22
C LEU A 126 -4.20 -0.40 -10.51
N ALA A 127 -4.31 -0.43 -9.17
CA ALA A 127 -4.76 0.73 -8.41
C ALA A 127 -3.79 1.90 -8.57
N ILE A 128 -2.47 1.66 -8.56
CA ILE A 128 -1.47 2.70 -8.81
C ILE A 128 -1.70 3.36 -10.18
N MET A 129 -1.85 2.55 -11.24
CA MET A 129 -2.13 3.04 -12.60
C MET A 129 -3.43 3.83 -12.69
N CYS A 130 -4.45 3.47 -11.89
CA CYS A 130 -5.72 4.21 -11.89
C CYS A 130 -5.59 5.54 -11.15
N TYR A 131 -4.99 5.54 -9.95
CA TYR A 131 -4.81 6.75 -9.14
C TYR A 131 -3.92 7.79 -9.81
N GLU A 132 -3.01 7.41 -10.71
CA GLU A 132 -2.20 8.35 -11.49
C GLU A 132 -3.03 9.35 -12.31
N HIS A 133 -4.26 8.98 -12.68
CA HIS A 133 -5.14 9.82 -13.48
C HIS A 133 -6.30 10.45 -12.69
N LEU A 134 -6.46 10.11 -11.40
CA LEU A 134 -7.50 10.68 -10.56
C LEU A 134 -7.10 12.04 -10.03
N ASP A 135 -8.08 12.90 -9.80
CA ASP A 135 -7.84 14.23 -9.23
C ASP A 135 -7.62 14.19 -7.71
N LYS A 136 -7.20 15.33 -7.16
CA LYS A 136 -6.83 15.49 -5.75
C LYS A 136 -7.93 15.12 -4.75
N ASN A 137 -9.20 15.11 -5.13
CA ASN A 137 -10.29 14.70 -4.23
C ASN A 137 -10.20 13.22 -3.84
N HIS A 138 -9.43 12.44 -4.59
CA HIS A 138 -9.21 11.01 -4.37
C HIS A 138 -7.89 10.67 -3.67
N ASN A 139 -7.18 11.67 -3.11
CA ASN A 139 -5.87 11.52 -2.47
C ASN A 139 -4.90 10.64 -3.30
N PRO A 140 -4.75 10.88 -4.62
CA PRO A 140 -4.14 9.95 -5.55
C PRO A 140 -2.70 9.58 -5.15
N THR A 141 -1.90 10.54 -4.69
CA THR A 141 -0.49 10.29 -4.34
C THR A 141 -0.37 9.38 -3.11
N LEU A 142 -1.14 9.66 -2.05
CA LEU A 142 -1.14 8.85 -0.84
C LEU A 142 -1.70 7.45 -1.09
N ASN A 143 -2.76 7.35 -1.90
CA ASN A 143 -3.34 6.05 -2.26
C ASN A 143 -2.39 5.22 -3.13
N GLN A 144 -1.64 5.85 -4.04
CA GLN A 144 -0.54 5.20 -4.75
C GLN A 144 0.55 4.73 -3.78
N ALA A 145 0.95 5.54 -2.79
CA ALA A 145 1.97 5.17 -1.80
C ALA A 145 1.58 3.92 -1.01
N LYS A 146 0.34 3.88 -0.51
CA LYS A 146 -0.23 2.70 0.17
C LYS A 146 -0.28 1.48 -0.75
N CYS A 147 -0.67 1.65 -2.01
CA CYS A 147 -0.69 0.54 -2.95
C CYS A 147 0.73 0.03 -3.26
N ALA A 148 1.72 0.92 -3.40
CA ALA A 148 3.10 0.55 -3.68
C ALA A 148 3.71 -0.28 -2.56
N ILE A 149 3.55 0.13 -1.29
CA ILE A 149 4.08 -0.64 -0.16
C ILE A 149 3.36 -1.99 0.00
N ARG A 150 2.03 -2.03 -0.21
CA ARG A 150 1.26 -3.28 -0.17
C ARG A 150 1.57 -4.21 -1.35
N ALA A 151 1.89 -3.67 -2.52
CA ALA A 151 2.42 -4.45 -3.65
C ALA A 151 3.75 -5.10 -3.27
N ALA A 152 4.70 -4.34 -2.70
CA ALA A 152 5.97 -4.88 -2.24
C ALA A 152 5.78 -6.01 -1.21
N TRP A 153 4.87 -5.85 -0.26
CA TRP A 153 4.56 -6.89 0.72
C TRP A 153 3.94 -8.14 0.12
N THR A 154 3.05 -7.98 -0.86
CA THR A 154 2.38 -9.12 -1.51
C THR A 154 3.35 -9.85 -2.44
N LEU A 155 4.29 -9.12 -3.06
CA LEU A 155 5.39 -9.70 -3.84
C LEU A 155 6.39 -10.45 -2.94
N GLU A 156 6.61 -9.99 -1.70
CA GLU A 156 7.35 -10.77 -0.70
C GLU A 156 6.65 -12.11 -0.41
N ASP A 157 5.32 -12.08 -0.26
CA ASP A 157 4.52 -13.26 0.02
C ASP A 157 4.52 -14.22 -1.20
N LEU A 158 4.53 -13.68 -2.43
CA LEU A 158 4.70 -14.43 -3.67
C LEU A 158 6.10 -15.06 -3.78
N GLU A 159 7.18 -14.33 -3.49
CA GLU A 159 8.55 -14.87 -3.54
C GLU A 159 8.73 -16.04 -2.58
N LYS A 160 8.17 -15.95 -1.36
CA LYS A 160 8.21 -17.05 -0.40
C LYS A 160 7.49 -18.30 -0.91
N LYS A 161 6.37 -18.11 -1.61
CA LYS A 161 5.54 -19.22 -2.10
C LYS A 161 6.03 -19.80 -3.42
N TYR A 162 6.58 -18.94 -4.28
CA TYR A 162 7.01 -19.24 -5.63
C TYR A 162 8.40 -18.61 -5.87
N PRO A 163 9.46 -19.17 -5.26
CA PRO A 163 10.80 -18.63 -5.38
C PRO A 163 11.33 -18.71 -6.82
N ASN A 164 12.29 -17.86 -7.16
CA ASN A 164 12.93 -17.78 -8.49
C ASN A 164 12.03 -17.28 -9.63
N LYS A 165 10.90 -16.63 -9.31
CA LYS A 165 10.02 -15.95 -10.27
C LYS A 165 10.29 -14.44 -10.37
N ASN A 166 11.42 -13.97 -9.81
CA ASN A 166 11.83 -12.56 -9.74
C ASN A 166 10.86 -11.65 -8.98
N TYR A 167 10.03 -12.19 -8.07
CA TYR A 167 9.14 -11.37 -7.26
C TYR A 167 9.92 -10.51 -6.26
N ASN A 168 11.08 -10.97 -5.79
CA ASN A 168 12.02 -10.17 -5.02
C ASN A 168 12.53 -8.91 -5.76
N TYR A 169 12.70 -8.97 -7.08
CA TYR A 169 13.12 -7.83 -7.89
C TYR A 169 12.00 -6.80 -8.00
N LEU A 170 10.79 -7.25 -8.33
CA LEU A 170 9.60 -6.40 -8.35
C LEU A 170 9.33 -5.78 -6.97
N GLN A 171 9.48 -6.57 -5.89
CA GLN A 171 9.34 -6.09 -4.52
C GLN A 171 10.23 -4.85 -4.26
N LYS A 172 11.51 -4.90 -4.67
CA LYS A 172 12.44 -3.78 -4.51
C LYS A 172 11.97 -2.55 -5.29
N ILE A 173 11.54 -2.72 -6.55
CA ILE A 173 10.98 -1.62 -7.36
C ILE A 173 9.82 -0.95 -6.63
N PHE A 174 8.89 -1.73 -6.08
CA PHE A 174 7.74 -1.18 -5.37
C PHE A 174 8.10 -0.53 -4.03
N TYR A 175 9.14 -1.00 -3.33
CA TYR A 175 9.66 -0.28 -2.17
C TYR A 175 10.28 1.06 -2.54
N HIS A 176 11.07 1.16 -3.62
CA HIS A 176 11.58 2.45 -4.12
C HIS A 176 10.44 3.38 -4.55
N LYS A 177 9.44 2.85 -5.26
CA LYS A 177 8.25 3.63 -5.64
C LYS A 177 7.48 4.12 -4.43
N ALA A 178 7.32 3.28 -3.40
CA ALA A 178 6.70 3.67 -2.13
C ALA A 178 7.51 4.78 -1.43
N ALA A 179 8.84 4.67 -1.37
CA ALA A 179 9.71 5.69 -0.79
C ALA A 179 9.47 7.07 -1.44
N TYR A 180 9.48 7.10 -2.77
CA TYR A 180 9.19 8.30 -3.55
C TYR A 180 7.79 8.85 -3.27
N LEU A 181 6.75 8.01 -3.34
CA LEU A 181 5.36 8.46 -3.23
C LEU A 181 4.98 8.93 -1.81
N TYR A 182 5.51 8.30 -0.77
CA TYR A 182 5.31 8.76 0.61
C TYR A 182 5.94 10.14 0.83
N LYS A 183 7.15 10.36 0.31
CA LYS A 183 7.80 11.68 0.36
C LYS A 183 7.01 12.72 -0.43
N LEU A 184 6.61 12.39 -1.66
CA LEU A 184 5.82 13.26 -2.52
C LEU A 184 4.47 13.64 -1.89
N THR A 185 3.85 12.72 -1.15
CA THR A 185 2.60 13.00 -0.41
C THR A 185 2.80 14.12 0.60
N ILE A 186 3.89 14.07 1.39
CA ILE A 186 4.21 15.11 2.38
C ILE A 186 4.50 16.44 1.67
N GLU A 187 5.28 16.44 0.59
CA GLU A 187 5.60 17.64 -0.17
C GLU A 187 4.35 18.31 -0.76
N LYS A 188 3.46 17.51 -1.37
CA LYS A 188 2.22 18.02 -1.97
C LYS A 188 1.20 18.52 -0.96
N GLU A 189 1.18 17.95 0.23
CA GLU A 189 0.37 18.46 1.34
C GLU A 189 0.94 19.79 1.85
N GLN A 190 2.25 19.86 2.08
CA GLN A 190 2.93 21.08 2.58
C GLN A 190 2.75 22.29 1.65
N ASN A 191 2.78 22.06 0.33
CA ASN A 191 2.56 23.12 -0.66
C ASN A 191 1.09 23.29 -1.09
N ASN A 192 0.16 22.57 -0.46
CA ASN A 192 -1.29 22.57 -0.73
C ASN A 192 -1.69 22.19 -2.18
N SER A 193 -0.80 21.57 -2.96
CA SER A 193 -1.15 21.08 -4.31
C SER A 193 -2.09 19.87 -4.26
N GLU A 194 -1.98 19.04 -3.22
CA GLU A 194 -2.86 17.89 -2.97
C GLU A 194 -3.17 17.80 -1.45
N PRO A 195 -4.15 18.59 -0.96
CA PRO A 195 -4.57 18.53 0.44
C PRO A 195 -5.13 17.15 0.78
N ILE A 196 -4.74 16.60 1.93
CA ILE A 196 -5.17 15.27 2.33
C ILE A 196 -6.48 15.36 3.12
N ASN A 197 -7.47 14.56 2.72
CA ASN A 197 -8.71 14.43 3.47
C ASN A 197 -8.48 13.57 4.73
N PHE A 198 -8.62 14.15 5.93
CA PHE A 198 -8.40 13.44 7.19
C PHE A 198 -9.44 12.36 7.54
N ALA A 199 -10.55 12.25 6.79
CA ALA A 199 -11.53 11.18 6.97
C ALA A 199 -11.04 9.80 6.46
N ILE A 200 -9.83 9.71 5.89
CA ILE A 200 -9.31 8.50 5.27
C ILE A 200 -8.54 7.58 6.24
N ILE A 201 -8.34 6.34 5.77
CA ILE A 201 -7.38 5.40 6.36
C ILE A 201 -5.98 5.70 5.80
N PHE A 202 -5.11 6.17 6.68
CA PHE A 202 -3.68 6.44 6.47
C PHE A 202 -2.82 5.18 6.59
N GLY A 203 -3.27 4.21 7.39
CA GLY A 203 -2.51 3.01 7.72
C GLY A 203 -2.11 2.19 6.50
N PRO A 204 -0.83 1.75 6.43
CA PRO A 204 -0.33 1.02 5.29
C PRO A 204 -0.83 -0.42 5.25
N ASP A 205 -1.32 -0.99 6.36
CA ASP A 205 -1.90 -2.34 6.43
C ASP A 205 -3.39 -2.28 6.79
N THR A 206 -4.09 -3.42 6.71
CA THR A 206 -5.51 -3.57 7.08
C THR A 206 -5.73 -3.69 8.59
N ASP A 207 -4.66 -3.91 9.38
CA ASP A 207 -4.72 -4.13 10.83
C ASP A 207 -4.99 -2.84 11.61
N LYS A 208 -4.17 -1.79 11.40
CA LYS A 208 -4.26 -0.53 12.16
C LYS A 208 -4.00 0.69 11.28
N ASN A 209 -4.75 1.77 11.57
CA ASN A 209 -4.66 3.02 10.82
C ASN A 209 -3.39 3.83 11.15
N TYR A 210 -2.92 3.83 12.39
CA TYR A 210 -1.76 4.62 12.88
C TYR A 210 -1.79 6.13 12.59
N GLY A 211 -2.85 6.64 11.94
CA GLY A 211 -2.99 8.03 11.55
C GLY A 211 -1.89 8.51 10.61
N TYR A 212 -1.82 9.82 10.47
CA TYR A 212 -0.81 10.51 9.65
C TYR A 212 0.63 10.24 10.12
N ASP A 213 0.83 9.88 11.39
CA ASP A 213 2.14 9.47 11.92
C ASP A 213 2.73 8.28 11.13
N SER A 214 1.90 7.39 10.59
CA SER A 214 2.40 6.30 9.72
C SER A 214 2.92 6.79 8.37
N VAL A 215 2.34 7.85 7.81
CA VAL A 215 2.82 8.47 6.56
C VAL A 215 4.21 9.04 6.78
N LEU A 216 4.38 9.83 7.85
CA LEU A 216 5.67 10.41 8.22
C LEU A 216 6.72 9.33 8.53
N TYR A 217 6.31 8.32 9.31
CA TYR A 217 7.20 7.22 9.68
C TYR A 217 7.68 6.43 8.45
N LEU A 218 6.77 6.07 7.54
CA LEU A 218 7.12 5.30 6.34
C LEU A 218 7.94 6.12 5.35
N SER A 219 7.68 7.42 5.21
CA SER A 219 8.52 8.30 4.39
C SER A 219 9.97 8.23 4.86
N GLY A 220 10.21 8.43 6.16
CA GLY A 220 11.57 8.37 6.71
C GLY A 220 12.18 6.97 6.67
N LEU A 221 11.40 5.93 6.98
CA LEU A 221 11.86 4.54 6.99
C LEU A 221 12.28 4.07 5.59
N LEU A 222 11.45 4.33 4.59
CA LEU A 222 11.70 3.89 3.23
C LEU A 222 12.86 4.67 2.61
N GLU A 223 12.95 5.98 2.86
CA GLU A 223 14.12 6.77 2.44
C GLU A 223 15.41 6.29 3.13
N TYR A 224 15.33 5.85 4.39
CA TYR A 224 16.47 5.23 5.07
C TYR A 224 16.96 3.96 4.36
N PHE A 225 16.06 3.06 3.97
CA PHE A 225 16.45 1.78 3.34
C PHE A 225 16.69 1.86 1.83
N TYR A 226 16.01 2.77 1.13
CA TYR A 226 15.91 2.79 -0.33
C TYR A 226 16.30 4.13 -0.96
N GLY A 227 16.73 5.10 -0.15
CA GLY A 227 17.29 6.37 -0.61
C GLY A 227 18.71 6.23 -1.18
N ASN A 228 19.26 7.32 -1.69
CA ASN A 228 20.59 7.33 -2.31
C ASN A 228 21.70 7.08 -1.26
N ILE A 229 22.55 6.08 -1.54
CA ILE A 229 23.71 5.71 -0.71
C ILE A 229 25.06 6.01 -1.36
N GLU A 230 25.07 6.40 -2.64
CA GLU A 230 26.28 6.61 -3.43
C GLU A 230 26.95 7.93 -3.07
N ASN A 231 26.15 9.00 -2.91
CA ASN A 231 26.66 10.31 -2.52
C ASN A 231 26.69 10.42 -0.99
N LYS A 232 27.89 10.33 -0.41
CA LYS A 232 28.08 10.39 1.04
C LYS A 232 27.52 11.66 1.70
N GLN A 233 27.75 12.82 1.11
CA GLN A 233 27.26 14.09 1.67
C GLN A 233 25.74 14.17 1.63
N TYR A 234 25.15 13.74 0.51
CA TYR A 234 23.71 13.69 0.35
C TYR A 234 23.06 12.67 1.30
N ARG A 235 23.68 11.51 1.49
CA ARG A 235 23.24 10.49 2.46
C ARG A 235 23.30 11.02 3.88
N TYR A 236 24.38 11.69 4.27
CA TYR A 236 24.49 12.30 5.60
C TYR A 236 23.36 13.30 5.87
N ASN A 237 23.09 14.21 4.93
CA ASN A 237 22.01 15.20 5.05
C ASN A 237 20.64 14.53 5.17
N GLN A 238 20.35 13.54 4.30
CA GLN A 238 19.12 12.75 4.40
C GLN A 238 18.97 12.06 5.76
N LEU A 239 20.03 11.44 6.29
CA LEU A 239 19.98 10.77 7.60
C LEU A 239 19.65 11.75 8.73
N ILE A 240 20.17 12.98 8.66
CA ILE A 240 19.84 14.05 9.63
C ILE A 240 18.38 14.47 9.51
N GLU A 241 17.86 14.63 8.30
CA GLU A 241 16.45 14.96 8.04
C GLU A 241 15.52 13.87 8.57
N ILE A 242 15.77 12.60 8.23
CA ILE A 242 14.98 11.47 8.71
C ILE A 242 15.04 11.39 10.24
N LYS A 243 16.22 11.52 10.84
CA LYS A 243 16.37 11.52 12.31
C LYS A 243 15.55 12.63 12.96
N THR A 244 15.54 13.81 12.37
CA THR A 244 14.76 14.96 12.85
C THR A 244 13.26 14.69 12.73
N LEU A 245 12.82 14.14 11.60
CA LEU A 245 11.43 13.73 11.38
C LEU A 245 10.97 12.72 12.44
N LEU A 246 11.73 11.64 12.63
CA LEU A 246 11.42 10.61 13.64
C LEU A 246 11.37 11.18 15.07
N SER A 247 12.28 12.12 15.39
CA SER A 247 12.26 12.82 16.69
C SER A 247 10.99 13.63 16.89
N LYS A 248 10.52 14.34 15.85
CA LYS A 248 9.28 15.12 15.89
C LYS A 248 8.06 14.22 16.12
N ILE A 249 7.97 13.10 15.41
CA ILE A 249 6.87 12.14 15.58
C ILE A 249 6.84 11.62 17.03
N ALA A 250 8.01 11.29 17.60
CA ALA A 250 8.12 10.83 18.98
C ALA A 250 7.92 11.94 20.04
N GLY A 251 8.29 13.18 19.73
CA GLY A 251 8.39 14.31 20.66
C GLY A 251 7.21 15.28 20.70
N MET A 252 6.18 15.13 19.86
CA MET A 252 4.93 15.92 19.97
C MET A 252 4.18 15.58 21.27
N GLY A 253 4.60 16.23 22.36
CA GLY A 253 4.32 15.94 23.77
C GLY A 253 2.99 16.42 24.33
N LYS A 254 1.91 16.38 23.55
CA LYS A 254 0.53 16.45 24.10
C LYS A 254 -0.39 15.32 23.61
N SER A 255 -0.05 14.64 22.51
CA SER A 255 -0.79 13.48 21.96
C SER A 255 -0.12 12.12 22.25
N SER A 256 1.00 12.09 22.98
CA SER A 256 1.75 10.85 23.28
C SER A 256 0.96 9.81 24.08
N LYS A 257 -0.14 10.19 24.75
CA LYS A 257 -1.04 9.25 25.45
C LYS A 257 -1.94 8.44 24.50
N GLU A 258 -2.20 8.93 23.29
CA GLU A 258 -3.08 8.27 22.29
C GLU A 258 -2.29 7.54 21.20
N LYS A 259 -0.99 7.82 21.05
CA LYS A 259 -0.15 7.16 20.04
C LYS A 259 0.06 5.68 20.40
N PRO A 260 -0.18 4.73 19.46
CA PRO A 260 0.06 3.32 19.73
C PRO A 260 1.50 3.06 20.16
N SER A 261 1.72 2.49 21.34
CA SER A 261 3.05 2.19 21.90
C SER A 261 3.95 1.47 20.91
N ILE A 262 3.38 0.54 20.14
CA ILE A 262 4.11 -0.25 19.15
C ILE A 262 4.73 0.61 18.03
N LEU A 263 4.09 1.72 17.61
CA LEU A 263 4.64 2.62 16.61
C LEU A 263 5.82 3.40 17.19
N LEU A 264 5.71 3.86 18.44
CA LEU A 264 6.81 4.54 19.13
C LEU A 264 8.04 3.65 19.27
N ASP A 265 7.86 2.35 19.55
CA ASP A 265 8.96 1.40 19.62
C ASP A 265 9.63 1.21 18.26
N LYS A 266 8.86 1.14 17.17
CA LYS A 266 9.40 1.09 15.80
C LYS A 266 10.15 2.36 15.42
N ILE A 267 9.65 3.53 15.81
CA ILE A 267 10.32 4.81 15.60
C ILE A 267 11.68 4.82 16.33
N LYS A 268 11.70 4.42 17.60
CA LYS A 268 12.94 4.35 18.40
C LYS A 268 13.95 3.38 17.78
N GLU A 269 13.51 2.19 17.35
CA GLU A 269 14.37 1.19 16.71
C GLU A 269 15.12 1.78 15.50
N VAL A 270 14.39 2.47 14.62
CA VAL A 270 14.94 3.07 13.40
C VAL A 270 15.81 4.29 13.73
N TYR A 271 15.38 5.14 14.67
CA TYR A 271 16.15 6.28 15.15
C TYR A 271 17.55 5.89 15.64
N PHE A 272 17.66 4.78 16.39
CA PHE A 272 18.94 4.28 16.88
C PHE A 272 19.81 3.67 15.77
N LYS A 273 19.22 3.07 14.73
CA LYS A 273 19.98 2.61 13.54
C LYS A 273 20.57 3.80 12.79
N ILE A 274 19.75 4.80 12.50
CA ILE A 274 20.19 6.04 11.83
C ILE A 274 21.26 6.77 12.64
N SER A 275 21.08 6.89 13.96
CA SER A 275 22.06 7.55 14.83
C SER A 275 23.41 6.84 14.87
N ARG A 276 23.44 5.51 14.68
CA ARG A 276 24.69 4.75 14.55
C ARG A 276 25.33 4.99 13.19
N GLU A 277 24.54 4.96 12.11
CA GLU A 277 25.03 5.21 10.76
C GLU A 277 25.60 6.63 10.61
N ILE A 278 24.95 7.66 11.16
CA ILE A 278 25.47 9.04 11.14
C ILE A 278 26.88 9.14 11.74
N LYS A 279 27.20 8.32 12.75
CA LYS A 279 28.53 8.32 13.37
C LYS A 279 29.62 7.78 12.45
N THR A 280 29.29 7.00 11.41
CA THR A 280 30.27 6.48 10.45
C THR A 280 30.66 7.49 9.37
N PHE A 281 29.99 8.66 9.33
CA PHE A 281 30.34 9.79 8.47
C PHE A 281 31.23 10.82 9.16
N LYS A 282 31.51 10.63 10.46
CA LYS A 282 32.49 11.39 11.22
C LYS A 282 33.85 10.70 11.17
#